data_AF-A0A7G7MR47-F1
#
_entry.id   AF-A0A7G7MR47-F1
#
_cell.length_a   1.000
_cell.length_b   1.000
_cell.length_c   1.000
_cell.angle_alpha   90.00
_cell.angle_beta   90.00
_cell.angle_gamma   90.00
#
_symmetry.space_group_name_H-M   'P 1'
#
loop_
_entity.id
_entity.type
_entity.pdbx_description
1 polymer ?
#
loop_
_entity_poly.entity_id
_entity_poly.type
_entity_poly.pdbx_seq_one_letter_code
_entity_poly.pdbx_strand_id
1 'polypeptide(L)' 'MPGVVGQNLQAAQDAVQELTGFAVRVTTHDLSGADRRQVTDVEWMVCTQTPEAGTEITTDSMVDLGVVRQDEDC' A
#
# COMPACT_ATOMS: atom_id res chain seq x y z
N MET A 1 -3.29 -11.40 1.12
CA MET A 1 -2.55 -10.15 1.31
C MET A 1 -1.06 -10.41 1.18
N PRO A 2 -0.41 -9.87 0.14
CA PRO A 2 1.04 -9.98 0.00
C PRO A 2 1.77 -9.17 1.10
N GLY A 3 3.00 -9.55 1.42
CA GLY A 3 3.88 -8.74 2.26
C GLY A 3 4.53 -7.62 1.43
N VAL A 4 4.08 -6.38 1.63
CA VAL A 4 4.44 -5.22 0.80
C VAL A 4 5.11 -4.08 1.57
N VAL A 5 5.22 -4.19 2.90
CA VAL A 5 6.03 -3.26 3.71
C VAL A 5 7.48 -3.24 3.21
N GLY A 6 8.04 -2.05 3.08
CA GLY A 6 9.37 -1.77 2.53
C GLY A 6 9.44 -1.69 1.01
N GLN A 7 8.34 -1.98 0.29
CA GLN A 7 8.28 -1.78 -1.16
C GLN A 7 7.91 -0.34 -1.51
N ASN A 8 8.22 0.07 -2.75
CA ASN A 8 7.62 1.29 -3.28
C ASN A 8 6.11 1.09 -3.53
N LEU A 9 5.32 2.16 -3.47
CA LEU A 9 3.86 2.07 -3.51
C LEU A 9 3.32 1.48 -4.82
N GLN A 10 3.98 1.72 -5.97
CA GLN A 10 3.56 1.12 -7.24
C GLN A 10 3.65 -0.40 -7.20
N ALA A 11 4.81 -0.93 -6.79
CA ALA A 11 5.00 -2.38 -6.67
C ALA A 11 4.03 -3.01 -5.64
N ALA A 12 3.75 -2.31 -4.54
CA ALA A 12 2.80 -2.77 -3.55
C ALA A 12 1.36 -2.84 -4.09
N GLN A 13 0.92 -1.83 -4.84
CA GLN A 13 -0.39 -1.82 -5.49
C GLN A 13 -0.49 -2.92 -6.55
N ASP A 14 0.52 -3.08 -7.40
CA ASP A 14 0.57 -4.12 -8.44
C ASP A 14 0.44 -5.52 -7.82
N ALA A 15 1.16 -5.80 -6.73
CA ALA A 15 1.09 -7.09 -6.03
C ALA A 15 -0.31 -7.42 -5.50
N VAL A 16 -1.03 -6.42 -4.98
CA VAL A 16 -2.41 -6.60 -4.50
C VAL A 16 -3.39 -6.76 -5.67
N GLN A 17 -3.23 -5.95 -6.71
CA GLN A 17 -4.13 -5.96 -7.88
C GLN A 17 -3.98 -7.24 -8.70
N GLU A 18 -2.76 -7.72 -8.93
CA GLU A 18 -2.52 -8.98 -9.63
C GLU A 18 -3.11 -10.16 -8.86
N LEU A 19 -2.88 -10.22 -7.54
CA LEU A 19 -3.42 -11.28 -6.69
C LEU A 19 -4.96 -11.33 -6.69
N THR A 20 -5.61 -10.16 -6.76
CA THR A 20 -7.06 -10.02 -6.65
C THR A 20 -7.78 -9.89 -7.99
N GLY A 21 -7.05 -9.88 -9.10
CA GLY A 21 -7.62 -9.61 -10.42
C GLY A 21 -8.29 -8.24 -10.50
N PHE A 22 -7.72 -7.22 -9.85
CA PHE A 22 -8.23 -5.85 -9.75
C PHE A 22 -9.61 -5.73 -9.07
N ALA A 23 -10.08 -6.78 -8.39
CA ALA A 23 -11.39 -6.78 -7.75
C ALA A 23 -11.41 -6.04 -6.40
N VAL A 24 -10.25 -5.71 -5.83
CA VAL A 24 -10.12 -5.09 -4.52
C VAL A 24 -9.49 -3.71 -4.66
N ARG A 25 -10.08 -2.73 -3.99
CA ARG A 25 -9.57 -1.37 -3.95
C ARG A 25 -8.43 -1.27 -2.94
N VAL A 26 -7.34 -0.62 -3.36
CA VAL A 26 -6.24 -0.21 -2.49
C VAL A 26 -6.41 1.27 -2.13
N THR A 27 -6.42 1.59 -0.84
CA THR A 27 -6.32 2.95 -0.32
C THR A 27 -4.92 3.21 0.22
N THR A 28 -4.55 4.48 0.27
CA THR A 28 -3.23 4.92 0.72
C THR A 28 -3.38 6.16 1.59
N HIS A 29 -2.50 6.30 2.57
CA HIS A 29 -2.42 7.52 3.38
C HIS A 29 -0.97 7.88 3.74
N ASP A 30 -0.69 9.18 3.86
CA ASP A 30 0.62 9.70 4.24
C ASP A 30 0.82 9.62 5.75
N LEU A 31 1.81 8.84 6.19
CA LEU A 31 2.14 8.65 7.60
C LEU A 31 2.99 9.79 8.19
N SER A 32 3.54 10.68 7.37
CA SER A 32 4.33 11.82 7.86
C SER A 32 3.50 12.86 8.62
N GLY A 33 2.16 12.79 8.53
CA GLY A 33 1.24 13.80 9.05
C GLY A 33 1.18 15.08 8.21
N ALA A 34 1.82 15.10 7.04
CA ALA A 34 1.78 16.23 6.11
C ALA A 34 0.57 16.19 5.14
N ASP A 35 -0.27 15.15 5.23
CA ASP A 35 -1.48 14.95 4.40
C ASP A 35 -1.23 15.11 2.88
N ARG A 36 -0.05 14.68 2.41
CA ARG A 36 0.33 14.82 1.00
C ARG A 36 -0.37 13.75 0.16
N ARG A 37 -0.64 14.08 -1.10
CA ARG A 37 -1.19 13.13 -2.08
C ARG A 37 -0.09 12.33 -2.76
N GLN A 38 -0.31 11.03 -2.89
CA GLN A 38 0.57 10.11 -3.64
C GLN A 38 0.30 10.26 -5.15
N VAL A 39 0.91 11.26 -5.80
CA VAL A 39 0.72 11.49 -7.25
C VAL A 39 1.63 10.62 -8.11
N THR A 40 2.83 10.32 -7.59
CA THR A 40 3.83 9.49 -8.26
C THR A 40 4.23 8.38 -7.32
N ASP A 41 3.57 7.23 -7.43
CA ASP A 41 3.63 6.15 -6.45
C ASP A 41 5.05 5.64 -6.20
N VAL A 42 5.92 5.63 -7.20
CA VAL A 42 7.32 5.22 -7.05
C VAL A 42 8.14 6.14 -6.13
N GLU A 43 7.65 7.33 -5.79
CA GLU A 43 8.30 8.23 -4.82
C GLU A 43 7.91 7.93 -3.37
N TRP A 44 7.08 6.92 -3.13
CA TRP A 44 6.54 6.54 -1.83
C TRP A 44 6.95 5.13 -1.45
N MET A 45 7.23 4.92 -0.17
CA MET A 45 7.53 3.63 0.44
C MET A 45 6.40 3.23 1.38
N VAL A 46 6.01 1.95 1.35
CA VAL A 46 5.02 1.38 2.27
C VAL A 46 5.67 1.09 3.62
N CYS A 47 5.17 1.71 4.68
CA CYS A 47 5.59 1.45 6.07
C CYS A 47 4.63 0.52 6.79
N THR A 48 3.33 0.62 6.49
CA THR A 48 2.30 -0.21 7.12
C THR A 48 1.33 -0.73 6.07
N GLN A 49 0.73 -1.88 6.36
CA GLN A 49 -0.27 -2.50 5.51
C GLN A 49 -1.41 -3.05 6.36
N THR A 50 -2.63 -2.91 5.86
CA THR A 50 -3.82 -3.58 6.36
C THR A 50 -4.56 -4.19 5.17
N PRO A 51 -4.98 -5.46 5.19
CA PRO A 51 -4.72 -6.46 6.23
C PRO A 51 -3.23 -6.80 6.42
N GLU A 52 -2.90 -7.57 7.45
CA GLU A 52 -1.52 -8.06 7.66
C GLU A 52 -1.08 -9.02 6.54
N ALA A 53 0.23 -9.18 6.38
CA ALA A 53 0.77 -10.10 5.39
C ALA A 53 0.29 -11.54 5.67
N GLY A 54 -0.12 -12.26 4.62
CA GLY A 54 -0.65 -13.61 4.71
C GLY A 54 -2.15 -13.69 5.05
N THR A 55 -2.81 -12.58 5.43
CA THR A 55 -4.26 -12.57 5.60
C THR A 55 -4.97 -12.83 4.26
N GLU A 56 -6.06 -13.61 4.28
CA GLU A 56 -6.90 -13.81 3.09
C GLU A 56 -7.52 -12.48 2.65
N ILE A 57 -7.53 -12.24 1.33
CA ILE A 57 -8.22 -11.08 0.74
C ILE A 57 -9.39 -11.60 -0.09
N THR A 58 -10.55 -11.02 0.15
CA THR A 58 -11.79 -11.20 -0.61
C THR A 58 -12.20 -9.90 -1.30
N THR A 59 -13.22 -9.95 -2.15
CA THR A 59 -13.77 -8.75 -2.82
C THR A 59 -14.31 -7.69 -1.87
N ASP A 60 -14.66 -8.08 -0.64
CA ASP A 60 -15.16 -7.18 0.42
C ASP A 60 -14.04 -6.65 1.32
N SER A 61 -12.80 -7.09 1.11
CA SER A 61 -11.66 -6.63 1.90
C SER A 61 -11.33 -5.18 1.58
N MET A 62 -10.95 -4.43 2.61
CA MET A 62 -10.40 -3.09 2.48
C MET A 62 -8.89 -3.18 2.64
N VAL A 63 -8.15 -2.85 1.58
CA VAL A 63 -6.68 -2.79 1.64
C VAL A 63 -6.27 -1.34 1.82
N ASP A 64 -5.48 -1.08 2.85
CA ASP A 64 -4.94 0.24 3.17
C ASP A 64 -3.43 0.17 3.37
N LEU A 65 -2.70 1.07 2.72
CA LEU A 65 -1.25 1.18 2.78
C LEU A 65 -0.85 2.53 3.37
N GLY A 66 -0.19 2.52 4.52
CA GLY A 66 0.44 3.70 5.08
C GLY A 66 1.82 3.91 4.47
N VAL A 67 2.07 5.11 3.94
CA VAL A 67 3.28 5.43 3.18
C VAL A 67 3.99 6.68 3.66
N VAL A 68 5.30 6.73 3.42
CA VAL A 68 6.15 7.93 3.54
C VAL A 68 6.91 8.15 2.23
N ARG A 69 7.54 9.31 2.05
CA ARG A 69 8.45 9.50 0.90
C ARG A 69 9.66 8.58 1.04
N GLN A 70 10.26 8.16 -0.08
CA GLN A 70 11.40 7.24 -0.03
C GLN A 70 12.63 7.77 0.73
N ASP A 71 12.73 9.08 0.96
CA ASP A 71 13.78 9.73 1.75
C ASP A 71 13.40 9.94 3.23
N GLU A 72 12.26 9.42 3.67
CA GLU A 72 11.74 9.50 5.04
C GLU A 72 11.77 8.12 5.73
N ASP A 73 11.86 8.13 7.06
CA ASP A 73 11.81 6.93 7.88
C ASP A 73 10.37 6.45 8.12
N CYS A 74 10.23 5.11 8.15
CA CYS A 74 9.14 4.41 8.82
C CYS A 74 9.50 4.21 10.31
#